data_AF-A0A242MLQ0-F1
#
_entry.id   AF-A0A242MLQ0-F1
#
_cell.length_a   1.000
_cell.length_b   1.000
_cell.length_c   1.000
_cell.angle_alpha   90.00
_cell.angle_beta   90.00
_cell.angle_gamma   90.00
#
_symmetry.space_group_name_H-M   'P 1'
#
loop_
_entity.id
_entity.type
_entity.pdbx_description
1 polymer ?
#
loop_
_entity_poly.entity_id
_entity_poly.type
_entity_poly.pdbx_seq_one_letter_code
_entity_poly.pdbx_strand_id
1 'polypeptide(L)'
;MPPPSSSSTDELQALRAELAAMKGKLRVVTVERDLLREKLKAYQRQLFASKSEVRGAEQRDLFLNEAEALAMGCEPVQETETEQSVEVGAHERKKRGRKPLDPMLPREVVRHELPELERVCAHDGHALVEIGAEISEQLDIVPQQVRVIQHQRIKYACLCCDLGIKVTPAPARIIPKGLLTESALAWVVVSKFADALPLYRIAALLHRFGGDLSRGTLAASVVRVGTAVQPLINLMRDHLLEADIVYGDETTVQVLKEPGRAAQRKSYMWAQMNGTGPPVRMFSYSPTRSAAQAAVLYAGIKPGAVLMSDVYERPPFAQVSVFSIRQNGCRCISGLITADHTAAAPYEIRLLTPHWLRELNAQSLIQVS
;
A
#
# COMPACT_ATOMS: atom_id res chain seq x y z
N MET A 1 86.31 -1.57 43.77
CA MET A 1 85.29 -2.34 43.04
C MET A 1 85.88 -2.72 41.69
N PRO A 2 86.03 -4.02 41.37
CA PRO A 2 86.43 -4.41 40.02
C PRO A 2 85.34 -4.00 39.02
N PRO A 3 85.69 -3.60 37.78
CA PRO A 3 84.69 -3.29 36.76
C PRO A 3 83.87 -4.55 36.43
N PRO A 4 82.57 -4.40 36.14
CA PRO A 4 81.75 -5.55 35.74
C PRO A 4 82.37 -6.21 34.49
N SER A 5 82.46 -7.55 34.50
CA SER A 5 82.98 -8.32 33.38
C SER A 5 82.15 -8.06 32.12
N SER A 6 82.81 -7.88 30.97
CA SER A 6 82.17 -7.59 29.67
C SER A 6 81.08 -8.60 29.29
N SER A 7 81.15 -9.83 29.80
CA SER A 7 80.12 -10.87 29.66
C SER A 7 78.74 -10.43 30.19
N SER A 8 78.71 -9.71 31.32
CA SER A 8 77.46 -9.28 31.97
C SER A 8 76.75 -8.15 31.23
N THR A 9 77.51 -7.29 30.56
CA THR A 9 76.94 -6.21 29.74
C THR A 9 76.38 -6.72 28.43
N ASP A 10 77.01 -7.73 27.83
CA ASP A 10 76.56 -8.36 26.59
C ASP A 10 75.28 -9.18 26.82
N GLU A 11 75.19 -9.90 27.95
CA GLU A 11 73.96 -10.60 28.38
C GLU A 11 72.78 -9.63 28.60
N LEU A 12 73.02 -8.48 29.24
CA LEU A 12 71.98 -7.45 29.41
C LEU A 12 71.53 -6.84 28.09
N GLN A 13 72.41 -6.70 27.11
CA GLN A 13 72.06 -6.23 25.77
C GLN A 13 71.25 -7.28 25.00
N ALA A 14 71.62 -8.56 25.08
CA ALA A 14 70.87 -9.65 24.48
C ALA A 14 69.46 -9.75 25.05
N LEU A 15 69.30 -9.69 26.38
CA LEU A 15 67.98 -9.70 27.03
C LEU A 15 67.12 -8.48 26.64
N ARG A 16 67.73 -7.30 26.47
CA ARG A 16 67.00 -6.10 26.00
C ARG A 16 66.53 -6.25 24.55
N ALA A 17 67.35 -6.86 23.69
CA ALA A 17 66.99 -7.15 22.31
C ALA A 17 65.83 -8.17 22.24
N GLU A 18 65.88 -9.22 23.06
CA GLU A 18 64.79 -10.20 23.17
C GLU A 18 63.49 -9.57 23.70
N LEU A 19 63.56 -8.72 24.73
CA LEU A 19 62.39 -7.99 25.24
C LEU A 19 61.80 -7.06 24.18
N ALA A 20 62.63 -6.40 23.38
CA ALA A 20 62.16 -5.57 22.27
C ALA A 20 61.46 -6.41 21.19
N ALA A 21 62.03 -7.56 20.83
CA ALA A 21 61.44 -8.49 19.88
C ALA A 21 60.10 -9.07 20.39
N MET A 22 60.03 -9.45 21.67
CA MET A 22 58.81 -9.97 22.30
C MET A 22 57.72 -8.89 22.40
N LYS A 23 58.09 -7.64 22.73
CA LYS A 23 57.14 -6.51 22.68
C LYS A 23 56.62 -6.25 21.27
N GLY A 24 57.47 -6.41 20.24
CA GLY A 24 57.06 -6.33 18.84
C GLY A 24 56.02 -7.40 18.50
N LYS A 25 56.29 -8.67 18.82
CA LYS A 25 55.35 -9.78 18.62
C LYS A 25 54.03 -9.58 19.37
N LEU A 26 54.09 -9.10 20.62
CA LEU A 26 52.89 -8.83 21.42
C LEU A 26 52.00 -7.76 20.77
N ARG A 27 52.59 -6.71 20.19
CA ARG A 27 51.84 -5.67 19.47
C ARG A 27 51.14 -6.25 18.24
N VAL A 28 51.82 -7.06 17.44
CA VAL A 28 51.25 -7.69 16.24
C VAL A 28 50.05 -8.57 16.61
N VAL A 29 50.22 -9.48 17.59
CA VAL A 29 49.14 -10.37 18.04
C VAL A 29 47.97 -9.59 18.64
N THR A 30 48.24 -8.48 19.33
CA THR A 30 47.18 -7.61 19.88
C THR A 30 46.35 -6.99 18.76
N VAL A 31 46.98 -6.46 17.71
CA VAL A 31 46.29 -5.89 16.55
C VAL A 31 45.47 -6.94 15.81
N GLU A 32 46.03 -8.13 15.59
CA GLU A 32 45.33 -9.24 14.95
C GLU A 32 44.10 -9.68 15.75
N ARG A 33 44.24 -9.83 17.08
CA ARG A 33 43.13 -10.16 17.97
C ARG A 33 42.03 -9.12 17.89
N ASP A 34 42.38 -7.84 17.88
CA ASP A 34 41.39 -6.75 17.86
C ASP A 34 40.67 -6.69 16.50
N LEU A 35 41.40 -6.91 15.39
CA LEU A 35 40.80 -7.05 14.05
C LEU A 35 39.85 -8.25 13.97
N LEU A 36 40.24 -9.40 14.49
CA LEU A 36 39.41 -10.60 14.51
C LEU A 36 38.15 -10.40 15.36
N ARG A 37 38.27 -9.71 16.51
CA ARG A 37 37.11 -9.35 17.34
C ARG A 37 36.13 -8.45 16.59
N GLU A 38 36.60 -7.45 15.85
CA GLU A 38 35.71 -6.60 15.05
C GLU A 38 35.04 -7.36 13.91
N LYS A 39 35.75 -8.26 13.23
CA LYS A 39 35.14 -9.15 12.23
C LYS A 39 34.07 -10.05 12.85
N LEU A 40 34.34 -10.62 14.02
CA LEU A 40 33.39 -11.49 14.73
C LEU A 40 32.14 -10.72 15.17
N LYS A 41 32.30 -9.51 15.70
CA LYS A 41 31.17 -8.60 16.02
C LYS A 41 30.37 -8.26 14.75
N ALA A 42 31.02 -8.00 13.63
CA ALA A 42 30.35 -7.73 12.36
C ALA A 42 29.52 -8.94 11.88
N TYR A 43 30.09 -10.15 11.93
CA TYR A 43 29.37 -11.39 11.62
C TYR A 43 28.20 -11.66 12.58
N GLN A 44 28.39 -11.43 13.88
CA GLN A 44 27.30 -11.55 14.86
C GLN A 44 26.18 -10.55 14.59
N ARG A 45 26.50 -9.30 14.23
CA ARG A 45 25.47 -8.34 13.79
C ARG A 45 24.75 -8.82 12.54
N GLN A 46 25.44 -9.35 11.54
CA GLN A 46 24.80 -9.90 10.33
C GLN A 46 23.88 -11.10 10.63
N LEU A 47 24.29 -11.99 11.53
CA LEU A 47 23.55 -13.21 11.87
C LEU A 47 22.39 -12.98 12.85
N PHE A 48 22.53 -12.03 13.78
CA PHE A 48 21.61 -11.87 14.91
C PHE A 48 20.88 -10.52 14.95
N ALA A 49 21.33 -9.47 14.26
CA ALA A 49 20.60 -8.19 14.24
C ALA A 49 19.29 -8.28 13.43
N SER A 50 19.09 -9.34 12.65
CA SER A 50 17.84 -9.62 11.94
C SER A 50 16.81 -10.40 12.77
N LYS A 51 17.13 -10.79 14.02
CA LYS A 51 16.26 -11.60 14.88
C LYS A 51 15.67 -10.85 16.08
N SER A 52 16.06 -9.61 16.32
CA SER A 52 15.44 -8.79 17.35
C SER A 52 14.49 -7.79 16.70
N GLU A 53 13.21 -7.85 17.07
CA GLU A 53 12.18 -6.85 16.76
C GLU A 53 12.47 -5.51 17.50
N VAL A 54 13.71 -5.04 17.50
CA VAL A 54 14.07 -3.71 17.99
C VAL A 54 13.88 -2.74 16.83
N ARG A 55 12.69 -2.14 16.83
CA ARG A 55 12.18 -1.15 15.89
C ARG A 55 13.19 0.00 15.72
N GLY A 56 13.97 -0.05 14.64
CA GLY A 56 14.71 1.10 14.14
C GLY A 56 13.77 2.13 13.53
N ALA A 57 14.09 3.41 13.66
CA ALA A 57 13.31 4.52 13.10
C ALA A 57 13.18 4.48 11.55
N GLU A 58 14.00 3.66 10.89
CA GLU A 58 13.98 3.38 9.45
C GLU A 58 12.83 2.43 9.03
N GLN A 59 12.10 1.84 9.98
CA GLN A 59 10.99 0.91 9.73
C GLN A 59 9.66 1.60 9.38
N ARG A 60 9.71 2.71 8.63
CA ARG A 60 8.57 3.15 7.80
C ARG A 60 8.41 2.26 6.57
N ASP A 61 9.47 1.51 6.29
CA ASP A 61 9.59 0.57 5.22
C ASP A 61 8.96 -0.79 5.62
N LEU A 62 7.68 -0.96 5.25
CA LEU A 62 7.17 -2.11 4.46
C LEU A 62 6.21 -3.12 5.09
N PHE A 63 4.92 -2.75 5.03
CA PHE A 63 3.79 -3.67 4.85
C PHE A 63 3.13 -3.49 3.46
N LEU A 64 3.93 -3.18 2.43
CA LEU A 64 3.38 -2.89 1.09
C LEU A 64 2.54 -4.04 0.53
N ASN A 65 2.98 -5.30 0.73
CA ASN A 65 2.28 -6.48 0.22
C ASN A 65 1.43 -7.22 1.26
N GLU A 66 1.16 -6.59 2.42
CA GLU A 66 0.43 -7.25 3.52
C GLU A 66 -0.98 -7.65 3.10
N ALA A 67 -1.68 -6.80 2.32
CA ALA A 67 -3.05 -7.10 1.92
C ALA A 67 -3.08 -8.26 0.92
N GLU A 68 -2.22 -8.24 -0.09
CA GLU A 68 -2.11 -9.25 -1.13
C GLU A 68 -1.70 -10.60 -0.52
N ALA A 69 -0.69 -10.59 0.36
CA ALA A 69 -0.21 -11.80 1.01
C ALA A 69 -1.20 -12.41 2.01
N LEU A 70 -2.09 -11.60 2.62
CA LEU A 70 -3.14 -12.08 3.51
C LEU A 70 -4.43 -12.44 2.76
N ALA A 71 -4.68 -11.80 1.61
CA ALA A 71 -5.83 -12.09 0.76
C ALA A 71 -5.68 -13.43 0.02
N MET A 72 -4.45 -13.92 -0.20
CA MET A 72 -4.22 -15.26 -0.75
C MET A 72 -4.93 -16.34 0.09
N GLY A 73 -6.01 -16.90 -0.46
CA GLY A 73 -6.85 -17.91 0.22
C GLY A 73 -7.93 -17.34 1.14
N CYS A 74 -8.12 -16.02 1.18
CA CYS A 74 -9.21 -15.35 1.90
C CYS A 74 -10.16 -14.67 0.91
N GLU A 75 -11.45 -14.92 1.05
CA GLU A 75 -12.48 -14.16 0.34
C GLU A 75 -13.06 -13.07 1.27
N PRO A 76 -13.40 -11.89 0.75
CA PRO A 76 -14.14 -10.93 1.54
C PRO A 76 -15.49 -11.55 1.86
N VAL A 77 -15.88 -11.33 3.09
CA VAL A 77 -16.97 -12.11 3.60
C VAL A 77 -18.29 -11.54 3.11
N GLN A 78 -19.12 -12.41 2.57
CA GLN A 78 -20.44 -12.04 2.09
C GLN A 78 -21.45 -11.95 3.23
N GLU A 79 -22.44 -11.08 3.06
CA GLU A 79 -23.61 -10.96 3.91
C GLU A 79 -24.43 -12.25 3.86
N THR A 80 -25.10 -12.55 4.99
CA THR A 80 -26.00 -13.69 5.08
C THR A 80 -27.42 -13.15 4.99
N GLU A 81 -28.23 -13.66 4.06
CA GLU A 81 -29.67 -13.41 4.05
C GLU A 81 -30.27 -14.14 5.26
N THR A 82 -30.98 -13.43 6.14
CA THR A 82 -31.64 -14.02 7.32
C THR A 82 -32.82 -14.91 6.88
N GLU A 83 -32.53 -16.13 6.46
CA GLU A 83 -33.54 -17.18 6.35
C GLU A 83 -33.79 -17.80 7.73
N GLN A 84 -34.98 -17.55 8.25
CA GLN A 84 -35.50 -18.08 9.50
C GLN A 84 -35.24 -19.59 9.62
N SER A 85 -34.73 -20.01 10.78
CA SER A 85 -34.52 -21.42 11.10
C SER A 85 -35.87 -22.13 11.26
N VAL A 86 -36.08 -23.22 10.54
CA VAL A 86 -37.17 -24.17 10.82
C VAL A 86 -36.61 -25.24 11.76
N GLU A 87 -37.16 -25.33 12.97
CA GLU A 87 -36.87 -26.44 13.89
C GLU A 87 -37.57 -27.70 13.37
N VAL A 88 -36.79 -28.65 12.84
CA VAL A 88 -37.25 -30.01 12.58
C VAL A 88 -36.68 -30.89 13.69
N GLY A 89 -37.57 -31.41 14.54
CA GLY A 89 -37.29 -31.98 15.87
C GLY A 89 -36.46 -33.27 15.96
N ALA A 90 -35.47 -33.48 15.10
CA ALA A 90 -34.59 -34.66 15.21
C ALA A 90 -33.12 -34.42 14.87
N HIS A 91 -32.72 -33.31 14.25
CA HIS A 91 -31.31 -33.02 13.98
C HIS A 91 -31.02 -31.51 13.96
N GLU A 92 -30.16 -31.02 14.88
CA GLU A 92 -29.50 -29.73 14.71
C GLU A 92 -28.51 -29.82 13.54
N ARG A 93 -28.99 -29.46 12.35
CA ARG A 93 -28.10 -29.19 11.23
C ARG A 93 -27.41 -27.86 11.50
N LYS A 94 -26.15 -27.87 11.94
CA LYS A 94 -25.30 -26.66 11.93
C LYS A 94 -25.29 -26.12 10.50
N LYS A 95 -26.10 -25.10 10.21
CA LYS A 95 -26.05 -24.40 8.92
C LYS A 95 -24.63 -23.87 8.76
N ARG A 96 -24.02 -24.10 7.59
CA ARG A 96 -22.83 -23.35 7.14
C ARG A 96 -23.27 -21.91 6.92
N GLY A 97 -23.34 -21.14 7.99
CA GLY A 97 -23.69 -19.74 8.01
C GLY A 97 -22.76 -19.00 8.97
N ARG A 98 -22.43 -17.76 8.66
CA ARG A 98 -21.53 -16.96 9.48
C ARG A 98 -22.22 -16.55 10.78
N LYS A 99 -21.40 -16.25 11.80
CA LYS A 99 -21.83 -15.61 13.05
C LYS A 99 -22.55 -14.28 12.72
N PRO A 100 -23.77 -14.06 13.23
CA PRO A 100 -24.46 -12.79 13.05
C PRO A 100 -23.63 -11.64 13.64
N LEU A 101 -23.85 -10.42 13.11
CA LEU A 101 -23.25 -9.21 13.69
C LEU A 101 -23.76 -9.03 15.13
N ASP A 102 -22.94 -8.41 15.97
CA ASP A 102 -23.25 -8.23 17.38
C ASP A 102 -24.60 -7.50 17.56
N PRO A 103 -25.57 -8.06 18.31
CA PRO A 103 -26.86 -7.42 18.56
C PRO A 103 -26.73 -6.09 19.31
N MET A 104 -25.63 -5.86 20.04
CA MET A 104 -25.40 -4.63 20.80
C MET A 104 -24.96 -3.45 19.94
N LEU A 105 -24.57 -3.67 18.67
CA LEU A 105 -24.22 -2.59 17.76
C LEU A 105 -25.47 -1.80 17.34
N PRO A 106 -25.38 -0.45 17.28
CA PRO A 106 -26.50 0.38 16.85
C PRO A 106 -26.87 0.07 15.40
N ARG A 107 -28.17 -0.07 15.13
CA ARG A 107 -28.72 -0.39 13.80
C ARG A 107 -29.42 0.82 13.20
N GLU A 108 -29.01 1.20 11.99
CA GLU A 108 -29.71 2.19 11.17
C GLU A 108 -30.51 1.46 10.09
N VAL A 109 -31.83 1.62 10.09
CA VAL A 109 -32.72 0.93 9.16
C VAL A 109 -32.91 1.79 7.92
N VAL A 110 -32.48 1.27 6.76
CA VAL A 110 -32.69 1.89 5.45
C VAL A 110 -33.71 1.07 4.69
N ARG A 111 -34.90 1.64 4.50
CA ARG A 111 -35.98 1.02 3.73
C ARG A 111 -35.83 1.35 2.24
N HIS A 112 -35.78 0.31 1.43
CA HIS A 112 -35.78 0.42 -0.03
C HIS A 112 -37.16 0.03 -0.53
N GLU A 113 -37.85 0.99 -1.14
CA GLU A 113 -39.17 0.82 -1.73
C GLU A 113 -39.10 0.95 -3.25
N LEU A 114 -40.03 0.29 -3.95
CA LEU A 114 -40.20 0.51 -5.39
C LEU A 114 -40.70 1.93 -5.66
N PRO A 115 -40.29 2.57 -6.78
CA PRO A 115 -40.92 3.81 -7.23
C PRO A 115 -42.43 3.64 -7.39
N GLU A 116 -43.22 4.67 -7.06
CA GLU A 116 -44.70 4.59 -7.08
C GLU A 116 -45.25 4.11 -8.44
N LEU A 117 -44.62 4.53 -9.53
CA LEU A 117 -44.95 4.14 -10.90
C LEU A 117 -44.82 2.63 -11.15
N GLU A 118 -43.93 1.96 -10.42
CA GLU A 118 -43.67 0.52 -10.54
C GLU A 118 -44.49 -0.33 -9.57
N ARG A 119 -45.21 0.31 -8.62
CA ARG A 119 -46.11 -0.35 -7.65
C ARG A 119 -47.45 -0.76 -8.27
N VAL A 120 -47.43 -1.11 -9.56
CA VAL A 120 -48.59 -1.54 -10.33
C VAL A 120 -48.33 -2.93 -10.90
N CYS A 121 -49.32 -3.81 -10.78
CA CYS A 121 -49.31 -5.14 -11.35
C CYS A 121 -49.25 -5.06 -12.87
N ALA A 122 -48.28 -5.74 -13.49
CA ALA A 122 -48.16 -5.79 -14.95
C ALA A 122 -49.28 -6.61 -15.63
N HIS A 123 -49.97 -7.47 -14.88
CA HIS A 123 -51.02 -8.34 -15.41
C HIS A 123 -52.40 -7.66 -15.37
N ASP A 124 -52.79 -7.10 -14.21
CA ASP A 124 -54.15 -6.61 -13.98
C ASP A 124 -54.24 -5.10 -13.68
N GLY A 125 -53.13 -4.38 -13.71
CA GLY A 125 -53.11 -2.92 -13.47
C GLY A 125 -53.43 -2.49 -12.03
N HIS A 126 -53.62 -3.43 -11.10
CA HIS A 126 -53.93 -3.13 -9.70
C HIS A 126 -52.69 -2.67 -8.92
N ALA A 127 -52.89 -1.85 -7.88
CA ALA A 127 -51.83 -1.44 -6.98
C ALA A 127 -51.28 -2.65 -6.20
N LEU A 128 -49.95 -2.74 -6.10
CA LEU A 128 -49.28 -3.79 -5.34
C LEU A 128 -49.25 -3.44 -3.86
N VAL A 129 -49.38 -4.45 -3.01
CA VAL A 129 -49.40 -4.33 -1.55
C VAL A 129 -48.12 -4.88 -0.94
N GLU A 130 -47.64 -4.27 0.13
CA GLU A 130 -46.46 -4.72 0.89
C GLU A 130 -46.76 -6.03 1.64
N ILE A 131 -45.97 -7.07 1.39
CA ILE A 131 -46.13 -8.40 2.01
C ILE A 131 -45.04 -8.70 3.03
N GLY A 132 -43.85 -8.13 2.84
CA GLY A 132 -42.74 -8.34 3.76
C GLY A 132 -41.47 -7.63 3.31
N ALA A 133 -40.41 -7.79 4.09
CA ALA A 133 -39.11 -7.21 3.79
C ALA A 133 -38.01 -8.28 3.79
N GLU A 134 -37.16 -8.25 2.78
CA GLU A 134 -35.87 -8.94 2.78
C GLU A 134 -34.85 -8.09 3.53
N ILE A 135 -34.28 -8.63 4.61
CA ILE A 135 -33.35 -7.92 5.48
C ILE A 135 -31.92 -8.34 5.15
N SER A 136 -31.05 -7.36 4.94
CA SER A 136 -29.59 -7.55 4.83
C SER A 136 -28.86 -6.57 5.74
N GLU A 137 -27.78 -7.01 6.38
CA GLU A 137 -27.03 -6.21 7.35
C GLU A 137 -25.60 -5.95 6.86
N GLN A 138 -25.17 -4.69 6.89
CA GLN A 138 -23.81 -4.27 6.57
C GLN A 138 -23.15 -3.58 7.76
N LEU A 139 -21.85 -3.82 7.93
CA LEU A 139 -21.06 -3.14 8.94
C LEU A 139 -20.57 -1.80 8.40
N ASP A 140 -20.92 -0.72 9.09
CA ASP A 140 -20.53 0.65 8.77
C ASP A 140 -19.60 1.22 9.83
N ILE A 141 -18.68 2.07 9.39
CA ILE A 141 -17.69 2.71 10.24
C ILE A 141 -17.87 4.22 10.13
N VAL A 142 -18.42 4.81 11.18
CA VAL A 142 -18.31 6.25 11.43
C VAL A 142 -17.06 6.41 12.29
N PRO A 143 -16.20 7.43 12.09
CA PRO A 143 -15.00 7.58 12.90
C PRO A 143 -15.30 7.43 14.41
N GLN A 144 -14.61 6.46 15.05
CA GLN A 144 -14.76 6.06 16.46
C GLN A 144 -16.06 5.32 16.85
N GLN A 145 -16.92 4.96 15.90
CA GLN A 145 -18.14 4.18 16.14
C GLN A 145 -18.37 3.12 15.05
N VAL A 146 -18.58 1.88 15.48
CA VAL A 146 -19.04 0.79 14.61
C VAL A 146 -20.56 0.70 14.72
N ARG A 147 -21.24 0.64 13.57
CA ARG A 147 -22.70 0.48 13.50
C ARG A 147 -23.08 -0.49 12.39
N VAL A 148 -24.34 -0.90 12.38
CA VAL A 148 -24.88 -1.79 11.36
C VAL A 148 -25.93 -1.05 10.55
N ILE A 149 -25.78 -1.01 9.23
CA ILE A 149 -26.84 -0.55 8.33
C ILE A 149 -27.68 -1.76 7.95
N GLN A 150 -28.94 -1.74 8.34
CA GLN A 150 -29.92 -2.76 8.00
C GLN A 150 -30.72 -2.30 6.78
N HIS A 151 -30.47 -2.92 5.64
CA HIS A 151 -31.22 -2.68 4.42
C HIS A 151 -32.45 -3.57 4.35
N GLN A 152 -33.62 -2.95 4.32
CA GLN A 152 -34.92 -3.61 4.20
C GLN A 152 -35.44 -3.43 2.78
N ARG A 153 -35.41 -4.50 1.98
CA ARG A 153 -35.94 -4.52 0.62
C ARG A 153 -37.39 -4.96 0.66
N ILE A 154 -38.32 -4.05 0.38
CA ILE A 154 -39.74 -4.35 0.48
C ILE A 154 -40.18 -5.26 -0.69
N LYS A 155 -40.96 -6.28 -0.34
CA LYS A 155 -41.66 -7.18 -1.25
C LYS A 155 -43.09 -6.71 -1.42
N TYR A 156 -43.47 -6.56 -2.66
CA TYR A 156 -44.81 -6.18 -3.09
C TYR A 156 -45.46 -7.36 -3.81
N ALA A 157 -46.76 -7.59 -3.64
CA ALA A 157 -47.51 -8.46 -4.55
C ALA A 157 -48.93 -7.97 -4.84
N CYS A 158 -49.52 -8.49 -5.93
CA CYS A 158 -50.94 -8.27 -6.20
C CYS A 158 -51.78 -9.23 -5.39
N LEU A 159 -52.82 -8.72 -4.74
CA LEU A 159 -53.87 -9.52 -4.11
C LEU A 159 -54.84 -10.15 -5.13
N CYS A 160 -54.76 -9.72 -6.39
CA CYS A 160 -55.70 -10.06 -7.45
C CYS A 160 -55.36 -11.34 -8.20
N CYS A 161 -54.07 -11.60 -8.45
CA CYS A 161 -53.65 -12.62 -9.42
C CYS A 161 -52.53 -13.54 -8.94
N ASP A 162 -52.06 -13.42 -7.70
CA ASP A 162 -50.95 -14.20 -7.08
C ASP A 162 -49.60 -14.23 -7.86
N LEU A 163 -49.57 -13.71 -9.09
CA LEU A 163 -48.43 -13.75 -10.02
C LEU A 163 -47.64 -12.44 -10.02
N GLY A 164 -48.16 -11.38 -9.40
CA GLY A 164 -47.60 -10.03 -9.41
C GLY A 164 -46.55 -9.73 -8.34
N ILE A 165 -45.67 -10.67 -7.97
CA ILE A 165 -44.66 -10.45 -6.92
C ILE A 165 -43.49 -9.62 -7.47
N LYS A 166 -43.22 -8.46 -6.88
CA LYS A 166 -42.04 -7.64 -7.15
C LYS A 166 -41.24 -7.41 -5.88
N VAL A 167 -39.94 -7.63 -5.96
CA VAL A 167 -39.01 -7.33 -4.86
C VAL A 167 -38.21 -6.10 -5.24
N THR A 168 -38.12 -5.14 -4.34
CA THR A 168 -37.28 -3.94 -4.55
C THR A 168 -35.84 -4.39 -4.85
N PRO A 169 -35.20 -3.92 -5.93
CA PRO A 169 -33.83 -4.33 -6.27
C PRO A 169 -32.84 -3.97 -5.15
N ALA A 170 -31.76 -4.76 -5.04
CA ALA A 170 -30.70 -4.43 -4.09
C ALA A 170 -29.95 -3.18 -4.58
N PRO A 171 -29.51 -2.30 -3.67
CA PRO A 171 -28.66 -1.18 -4.06
C PRO A 171 -27.36 -1.69 -4.70
N ALA A 172 -26.86 -0.97 -5.69
CA ALA A 172 -25.55 -1.25 -6.28
C ALA A 172 -24.46 -1.07 -5.22
N ARG A 173 -23.55 -2.03 -5.12
CA ARG A 173 -22.45 -2.06 -4.14
C ARG A 173 -21.13 -2.35 -4.83
N ILE A 174 -20.03 -1.79 -4.30
CA ILE A 174 -18.69 -1.99 -4.85
C ILE A 174 -18.30 -3.48 -4.80
N ILE A 175 -18.54 -4.13 -3.66
CA ILE A 175 -18.36 -5.57 -3.49
C ILE A 175 -19.76 -6.20 -3.42
N PRO A 176 -20.18 -7.01 -4.40
CA PRO A 176 -21.48 -7.66 -4.38
C PRO A 176 -21.66 -8.50 -3.12
N LYS A 177 -22.76 -8.25 -2.40
CA LYS A 177 -23.09 -8.86 -1.10
C LYS A 177 -21.98 -8.75 -0.05
N GLY A 178 -21.08 -7.76 -0.13
CA GLY A 178 -19.94 -7.64 0.79
C GLY A 178 -20.34 -7.06 2.16
N LEU A 179 -19.82 -7.64 3.24
CA LEU A 179 -20.19 -7.26 4.62
C LEU A 179 -20.01 -5.76 4.94
N LEU A 180 -18.98 -5.13 4.39
CA LEU A 180 -18.61 -3.75 4.70
C LEU A 180 -19.34 -2.77 3.77
N THR A 181 -19.83 -1.67 4.34
CA THR A 181 -20.32 -0.53 3.55
C THR A 181 -19.19 0.15 2.78
N GLU A 182 -19.53 0.96 1.79
CA GLU A 182 -18.59 1.75 1.00
C GLU A 182 -17.78 2.72 1.90
N SER A 183 -18.43 3.33 2.89
CA SER A 183 -17.78 4.19 3.88
C SER A 183 -16.80 3.42 4.75
N ALA A 184 -17.16 2.22 5.20
CA ALA A 184 -16.27 1.35 5.96
C ALA A 184 -15.06 0.91 5.12
N LEU A 185 -15.28 0.53 3.85
CA LEU A 185 -14.21 0.18 2.92
C LEU A 185 -13.25 1.37 2.68
N ALA A 186 -13.80 2.57 2.45
CA ALA A 186 -13.01 3.79 2.29
C ALA A 186 -12.18 4.09 3.53
N TRP A 187 -12.77 3.99 4.73
CA TRP A 187 -12.04 4.20 5.98
C TRP A 187 -10.91 3.19 6.18
N VAL A 188 -11.11 1.90 5.86
CA VAL A 188 -10.06 0.87 5.95
C VAL A 188 -8.92 1.18 4.99
N VAL A 189 -9.22 1.59 3.75
CA VAL A 189 -8.21 1.93 2.74
C VAL A 189 -7.41 3.17 3.15
N VAL A 190 -8.07 4.23 3.59
CA VAL A 190 -7.41 5.46 4.08
C VAL A 190 -6.55 5.15 5.31
N SER A 191 -7.09 4.42 6.28
CA SER A 191 -6.34 4.01 7.48
C SER A 191 -5.10 3.19 7.13
N LYS A 192 -5.22 2.26 6.17
CA LYS A 192 -4.10 1.41 5.76
C LYS A 192 -3.00 2.21 5.07
N PHE A 193 -3.36 3.05 4.11
CA PHE A 193 -2.40 3.65 3.19
C PHE A 193 -2.04 5.10 3.52
N ALA A 194 -3.01 5.94 3.90
CA ALA A 194 -2.74 7.32 4.29
C ALA A 194 -2.21 7.42 5.72
N ASP A 195 -2.77 6.66 6.66
CA ASP A 195 -2.37 6.69 8.08
C ASP A 195 -1.32 5.62 8.45
N ALA A 196 -0.89 4.81 7.47
CA ALA A 196 0.08 3.74 7.62
C ALA A 196 -0.27 2.73 8.76
N LEU A 197 -1.57 2.44 8.96
CA LEU A 197 -2.01 1.48 9.95
C LEU A 197 -2.02 0.06 9.36
N PRO A 198 -1.22 -0.88 9.91
CA PRO A 198 -1.23 -2.26 9.41
C PRO A 198 -2.58 -2.94 9.70
N LEU A 199 -2.99 -3.89 8.86
CA LEU A 199 -4.33 -4.47 8.90
C LEU A 199 -4.64 -5.17 10.22
N TYR A 200 -3.64 -5.76 10.89
CA TYR A 200 -3.83 -6.34 12.22
C TYR A 200 -4.23 -5.32 13.27
N ARG A 201 -3.71 -4.08 13.17
CA ARG A 201 -4.00 -3.00 14.10
C ARG A 201 -5.40 -2.44 13.84
N ILE A 202 -5.80 -2.35 12.57
CA ILE A 202 -7.16 -1.99 12.17
C ILE A 202 -8.15 -3.02 12.71
N ALA A 203 -7.89 -4.32 12.53
CA ALA A 203 -8.74 -5.38 13.07
C ALA A 203 -8.87 -5.31 14.60
N ALA A 204 -7.75 -5.10 15.31
CA ALA A 204 -7.76 -4.94 16.76
C ALA A 204 -8.53 -3.69 17.23
N LEU A 205 -8.46 -2.60 16.46
CA LEU A 205 -9.23 -1.38 16.73
C LEU A 205 -10.73 -1.66 16.58
N LEU A 206 -11.15 -2.28 15.48
CA LEU A 206 -12.56 -2.60 15.24
C LEU A 206 -13.13 -3.54 16.31
N HIS A 207 -12.34 -4.54 16.73
CA HIS A 207 -12.75 -5.45 17.80
C HIS A 207 -13.06 -4.71 19.12
N ARG A 208 -12.35 -3.62 19.43
CA ARG A 208 -12.63 -2.82 20.65
C ARG A 208 -13.99 -2.12 20.60
N PHE A 209 -14.49 -1.83 19.40
CA PHE A 209 -15.80 -1.21 19.17
C PHE A 209 -16.88 -2.25 18.82
N GLY A 210 -16.63 -3.55 19.05
CA GLY A 210 -17.59 -4.62 18.76
C GLY A 210 -17.56 -5.16 17.33
N GLY A 211 -16.68 -4.64 16.46
CA GLY A 211 -16.47 -5.14 15.10
C GLY A 211 -15.58 -6.37 15.05
N ASP A 212 -16.17 -7.57 15.04
CA ASP A 212 -15.44 -8.85 14.93
C ASP A 212 -15.07 -9.17 13.47
N LEU A 213 -13.97 -8.57 12.99
CA LEU A 213 -13.43 -8.79 11.65
C LEU A 213 -12.04 -9.42 11.69
N SER A 214 -11.85 -10.45 10.85
CA SER A 214 -10.55 -11.05 10.67
C SER A 214 -9.64 -10.18 9.79
N ARG A 215 -8.33 -10.30 9.99
CA ARG A 215 -7.31 -9.65 9.16
C ARG A 215 -7.41 -10.07 7.69
N GLY A 216 -7.69 -11.34 7.43
CA GLY A 216 -7.87 -11.88 6.08
C GLY A 216 -9.09 -11.29 5.38
N THR A 217 -10.19 -11.07 6.13
CA THR A 217 -11.38 -10.41 5.60
C THR A 217 -11.07 -8.97 5.17
N LEU A 218 -10.40 -8.19 6.01
CA LEU A 218 -9.99 -6.83 5.66
C LEU A 218 -9.06 -6.80 4.45
N ALA A 219 -8.07 -7.70 4.42
CA ALA A 219 -7.14 -7.83 3.30
C ALA A 219 -7.86 -8.12 1.97
N ALA A 220 -8.74 -9.12 1.97
CA ALA A 220 -9.51 -9.50 0.79
C ALA A 220 -10.47 -8.37 0.34
N SER A 221 -11.08 -7.65 1.29
CA SER A 221 -11.89 -6.46 0.99
C SER A 221 -11.07 -5.35 0.33
N VAL A 222 -9.87 -5.05 0.84
CA VAL A 222 -8.98 -4.02 0.26
C VAL A 222 -8.58 -4.39 -1.17
N VAL A 223 -8.22 -5.65 -1.43
CA VAL A 223 -7.85 -6.11 -2.78
C VAL A 223 -9.03 -5.95 -3.75
N ARG A 224 -10.24 -6.37 -3.36
CA ARG A 224 -11.42 -6.23 -4.22
C ARG A 224 -11.80 -4.78 -4.49
N VAL A 225 -11.66 -3.89 -3.50
CA VAL A 225 -11.82 -2.44 -3.72
C VAL A 225 -10.80 -1.95 -4.74
N GLY A 226 -9.54 -2.36 -4.60
CA GLY A 226 -8.48 -2.08 -5.56
C GLY A 226 -8.86 -2.46 -6.99
N THR A 227 -9.42 -3.66 -7.20
CA THR A 227 -9.92 -4.08 -8.52
C THR A 227 -11.10 -3.24 -9.01
N ALA A 228 -12.04 -2.91 -8.12
CA ALA A 228 -13.24 -2.17 -8.48
C ALA A 228 -12.95 -0.71 -8.89
N VAL A 229 -11.90 -0.08 -8.33
CA VAL A 229 -11.51 1.29 -8.67
C VAL A 229 -10.59 1.39 -9.89
N GLN A 230 -10.27 0.28 -10.55
CA GLN A 230 -9.41 0.27 -11.73
C GLN A 230 -9.84 1.26 -12.84
N PRO A 231 -11.13 1.45 -13.16
CA PRO A 231 -11.54 2.43 -14.17
C PRO A 231 -11.15 3.86 -13.80
N LEU A 232 -11.21 4.22 -12.51
CA LEU A 232 -10.80 5.53 -12.02
C LEU A 232 -9.28 5.72 -12.15
N ILE A 233 -8.51 4.66 -11.85
CA ILE A 233 -7.05 4.68 -11.98
C ILE A 233 -6.63 4.82 -13.44
N ASN A 234 -7.38 4.22 -14.37
CA ASN A 234 -7.15 4.40 -15.81
C ASN A 234 -7.41 5.86 -16.23
N LEU A 235 -8.51 6.48 -15.78
CA LEU A 235 -8.80 7.90 -16.06
C LEU A 235 -7.72 8.83 -15.49
N MET A 236 -7.23 8.56 -14.27
CA MET A 236 -6.11 9.30 -13.69
C MET A 236 -4.84 9.15 -14.54
N ARG A 237 -4.60 7.96 -15.09
CA ARG A 237 -3.48 7.71 -15.99
C ARG A 237 -3.61 8.51 -17.28
N ASP A 238 -4.80 8.57 -17.87
CA ASP A 238 -5.03 9.33 -19.10
C ASP A 238 -4.71 10.82 -18.88
N HIS A 239 -5.19 11.41 -17.78
CA HIS A 239 -4.85 12.79 -17.41
C HIS A 239 -3.36 13.02 -17.12
N LEU A 240 -2.66 12.02 -16.56
CA LEU A 240 -1.22 12.10 -16.35
C LEU A 240 -0.47 12.13 -17.68
N LEU A 241 -0.87 11.31 -18.65
CA LEU A 241 -0.23 11.21 -19.97
C LEU A 241 -0.51 12.43 -20.87
N GLU A 242 -1.66 13.09 -20.68
CA GLU A 242 -2.03 14.32 -21.39
C GLU A 242 -1.35 15.59 -20.85
N ALA A 243 -0.73 15.52 -19.68
CA ALA A 243 -0.09 16.66 -19.03
C ALA A 243 1.13 17.19 -19.81
N ASP A 244 1.32 18.51 -19.80
CA ASP A 244 2.49 19.14 -20.43
C ASP A 244 3.76 18.96 -19.60
N ILE A 245 3.62 18.74 -18.28
CA ILE A 245 4.74 18.45 -17.37
C ILE A 245 4.39 17.21 -16.56
N VAL A 246 5.30 16.24 -16.59
CA VAL A 246 5.24 15.00 -15.79
C VAL A 246 6.49 14.92 -14.92
N TYR A 247 6.31 14.60 -13.65
CA TYR A 247 7.37 14.32 -12.69
C TYR A 247 7.45 12.82 -12.46
N GLY A 248 8.67 12.30 -12.44
CA GLY A 248 8.99 10.93 -12.10
C GLY A 248 9.99 10.89 -10.95
N ASP A 249 9.73 10.04 -9.98
CA ASP A 249 10.68 9.71 -8.92
C ASP A 249 10.59 8.22 -8.57
N GLU A 250 11.66 7.62 -8.07
CA GLU A 250 11.65 6.26 -7.58
C GLU A 250 12.17 6.17 -6.15
N THR A 251 11.42 5.45 -5.32
CA THR A 251 11.83 5.13 -3.96
C THR A 251 12.12 3.64 -3.84
N THR A 252 13.25 3.29 -3.25
CA THR A 252 13.59 1.88 -2.99
C THR A 252 12.78 1.33 -1.84
N VAL A 253 12.27 0.11 -2.01
CA VAL A 253 11.42 -0.59 -1.05
C VAL A 253 11.87 -2.06 -0.94
N GLN A 254 11.62 -2.72 0.19
CA GLN A 254 11.90 -4.14 0.46
C GLN A 254 10.61 -4.94 0.70
N VAL A 255 10.32 -5.92 -0.14
CA VAL A 255 9.04 -6.65 -0.05
C VAL A 255 9.25 -7.99 0.68
N LEU A 256 8.56 -8.19 1.81
CA LEU A 256 8.76 -9.34 2.69
C LEU A 256 8.38 -10.69 2.06
N LYS A 257 7.36 -10.72 1.20
CA LYS A 257 6.82 -11.96 0.60
C LYS A 257 6.71 -11.83 -0.93
N GLU A 258 7.85 -11.62 -1.58
CA GLU A 258 7.92 -11.62 -3.03
C GLU A 258 8.22 -13.02 -3.58
N PRO A 259 7.42 -13.56 -4.51
CA PRO A 259 7.68 -14.87 -5.09
C PRO A 259 9.05 -14.95 -5.76
N GLY A 260 9.88 -15.91 -5.36
CA GLY A 260 11.21 -16.14 -5.97
C GLY A 260 12.25 -15.06 -5.65
N ARG A 261 12.01 -14.18 -4.67
CA ARG A 261 12.96 -13.15 -4.23
C ARG A 261 13.16 -13.13 -2.72
N ALA A 262 14.39 -12.85 -2.31
CA ALA A 262 14.72 -12.65 -0.91
C ALA A 262 14.18 -11.30 -0.42
N ALA A 263 13.62 -11.26 0.79
CA ALA A 263 13.05 -10.05 1.40
C ALA A 263 14.03 -8.86 1.50
N GLN A 264 15.34 -9.14 1.55
CA GLN A 264 16.40 -8.13 1.64
C GLN A 264 16.72 -7.46 0.29
N ARG A 265 16.14 -7.94 -0.82
CA ARG A 265 16.40 -7.41 -2.15
C ARG A 265 15.62 -6.11 -2.36
N LYS A 266 16.27 -5.13 -2.99
CA LYS A 266 15.62 -3.88 -3.38
C LYS A 266 14.60 -4.11 -4.50
N SER A 267 13.41 -3.63 -4.27
CA SER A 267 12.36 -3.37 -5.25
C SER A 267 12.12 -1.86 -5.29
N TYR A 268 11.29 -1.39 -6.22
CA TYR A 268 11.14 0.03 -6.52
C TYR A 268 9.67 0.40 -6.58
N MET A 269 9.31 1.51 -5.93
CA MET A 269 8.04 2.18 -6.09
C MET A 269 8.27 3.43 -6.93
N TRP A 270 7.61 3.50 -8.08
CA TRP A 270 7.70 4.60 -9.01
C TRP A 270 6.57 5.57 -8.74
N ALA A 271 6.90 6.79 -8.34
CA ALA A 271 5.96 7.88 -8.14
C ALA A 271 5.88 8.74 -9.41
N GLN A 272 4.67 8.95 -9.90
CA GLN A 272 4.39 9.80 -11.05
C GLN A 272 3.42 10.90 -10.65
N MET A 273 3.69 12.12 -11.06
CA MET A 273 2.81 13.26 -10.82
C MET A 273 2.75 14.16 -12.05
N ASN A 274 1.65 14.87 -12.26
CA ASN A 274 1.59 15.91 -13.28
C ASN A 274 1.80 17.31 -12.68
N GLY A 275 2.36 18.21 -13.48
CA GLY A 275 2.51 19.63 -13.15
C GLY A 275 1.41 20.51 -13.72
N THR A 276 0.56 19.97 -14.60
CA THR A 276 -0.49 20.70 -15.33
C THR A 276 -1.77 19.89 -15.36
N GLY A 277 -2.92 20.55 -15.23
CA GLY A 277 -4.24 19.92 -15.22
C GLY A 277 -4.69 19.50 -13.80
N PRO A 278 -5.69 18.61 -13.68
CA PRO A 278 -6.13 18.07 -12.40
C PRO A 278 -4.98 17.33 -11.71
N PRO A 279 -4.70 17.55 -10.41
CA PRO A 279 -3.56 16.94 -9.75
C PRO A 279 -3.71 15.42 -9.66
N VAL A 280 -2.79 14.70 -10.29
CA VAL A 280 -2.71 13.24 -10.29
C VAL A 280 -1.43 12.81 -9.60
N ARG A 281 -1.56 11.81 -8.72
CA ARG A 281 -0.43 11.10 -8.10
C ARG A 281 -0.63 9.61 -8.29
N MET A 282 0.28 8.96 -8.98
CA MET A 282 0.24 7.53 -9.25
C MET A 282 1.49 6.85 -8.72
N PHE A 283 1.29 5.66 -8.18
CA PHE A 283 2.37 4.81 -7.69
C PHE A 283 2.36 3.51 -8.47
N SER A 284 3.54 3.03 -8.88
CA SER A 284 3.67 1.77 -9.61
C SER A 284 4.81 0.94 -9.03
N TYR A 285 4.51 -0.31 -8.68
CA TYR A 285 5.50 -1.25 -8.19
C TYR A 285 6.31 -1.84 -9.35
N SER A 286 7.62 -1.99 -9.15
CA SER A 286 8.46 -2.83 -10.01
C SER A 286 9.56 -3.53 -9.23
N PRO A 287 9.83 -4.82 -9.50
CA PRO A 287 10.94 -5.53 -8.87
C PRO A 287 12.31 -5.02 -9.33
N THR A 288 12.39 -4.33 -10.47
CA THR A 288 13.67 -3.92 -11.07
C THR A 288 13.70 -2.44 -11.42
N ARG A 289 14.88 -1.81 -11.29
CA ARG A 289 15.15 -0.48 -11.82
C ARG A 289 15.71 -0.61 -13.23
N SER A 290 14.83 -0.97 -14.18
CA SER A 290 15.20 -1.13 -15.59
C SER A 290 14.63 0.00 -16.43
N ALA A 291 15.37 0.41 -17.46
CA ALA A 291 14.86 1.37 -18.45
C ALA A 291 13.60 0.85 -19.17
N ALA A 292 13.45 -0.47 -19.29
CA ALA A 292 12.24 -1.11 -19.81
C ALA A 292 11.00 -0.81 -18.94
N GLN A 293 11.14 -0.78 -17.61
CA GLN A 293 10.04 -0.40 -16.73
C GLN A 293 9.67 1.07 -16.93
N ALA A 294 10.65 1.97 -16.95
CA ALA A 294 10.41 3.38 -17.24
C ALA A 294 9.76 3.57 -18.61
N ALA A 295 10.15 2.74 -19.60
CA ALA A 295 9.56 2.76 -20.93
C ALA A 295 8.05 2.47 -20.92
N VAL A 296 7.62 1.51 -20.08
CA VAL A 296 6.20 1.15 -19.93
C VAL A 296 5.43 2.19 -19.11
N LEU A 297 6.04 2.77 -18.08
CA LEU A 297 5.38 3.76 -17.23
C LEU A 297 5.04 5.03 -17.99
N TYR A 298 5.99 5.55 -18.77
CA TYR A 298 5.87 6.80 -19.51
C TYR A 298 5.44 6.60 -20.97
N ALA A 299 5.02 5.39 -21.35
CA ALA A 299 4.45 5.14 -22.66
C ALA A 299 3.15 5.94 -22.83
N GLY A 300 3.04 6.67 -23.95
CA GLY A 300 1.85 7.45 -24.29
C GLY A 300 1.84 8.88 -23.77
N ILE A 301 2.93 9.38 -23.18
CA ILE A 301 3.07 10.81 -22.87
C ILE A 301 2.85 11.63 -24.15
N LYS A 302 2.02 12.67 -24.04
CA LYS A 302 1.71 13.60 -25.13
C LYS A 302 3.00 14.15 -25.78
N PRO A 303 3.09 14.19 -27.12
CA PRO A 303 4.21 14.79 -27.82
C PRO A 303 4.44 16.25 -27.40
N GLY A 304 5.69 16.61 -27.12
CA GLY A 304 6.07 17.96 -26.66
C GLY A 304 5.93 18.18 -25.14
N ALA A 305 5.45 17.20 -24.38
CA ALA A 305 5.47 17.26 -22.93
C ALA A 305 6.90 17.11 -22.37
N VAL A 306 7.08 17.60 -21.14
CA VAL A 306 8.33 17.59 -20.39
C VAL A 306 8.28 16.54 -19.30
N LEU A 307 9.23 15.60 -19.31
CA LEU A 307 9.44 14.65 -18.22
C LEU A 307 10.60 15.14 -17.35
N MET A 308 10.31 15.43 -16.08
CA MET A 308 11.28 15.78 -15.06
C MET A 308 11.55 14.56 -14.18
N SER A 309 12.79 14.09 -14.17
CA SER A 309 13.20 12.95 -13.35
C SER A 309 14.67 13.02 -12.99
N ASP A 310 15.02 12.43 -11.85
CA ASP A 310 16.41 12.19 -11.50
C ASP A 310 16.99 11.10 -12.43
N VAL A 311 18.21 11.33 -12.91
CA VAL A 311 18.90 10.65 -14.02
C VAL A 311 18.50 9.17 -14.21
N TYR A 312 17.75 8.87 -15.29
CA TYR A 312 17.73 7.54 -15.91
C TYR A 312 18.71 7.48 -17.08
N GLU A 313 19.31 6.31 -17.31
CA GLU A 313 19.90 6.00 -18.61
C GLU A 313 18.84 6.27 -19.67
N ARG A 314 19.18 7.12 -20.65
CA ARG A 314 18.28 7.71 -21.65
C ARG A 314 17.23 6.68 -22.10
N PRO A 315 15.95 6.83 -21.70
CA PRO A 315 14.93 5.95 -22.22
C PRO A 315 14.77 6.23 -23.74
N PRO A 316 14.40 5.23 -24.54
CA PRO A 316 14.39 5.31 -26.01
C PRO A 316 13.30 6.23 -26.61
N PHE A 317 12.76 7.17 -25.83
CA PHE A 317 11.71 8.08 -26.27
C PHE A 317 12.32 9.24 -27.07
N ALA A 318 12.17 9.19 -28.39
CA ALA A 318 12.67 10.23 -29.30
C ALA A 318 11.86 11.54 -29.28
N GLN A 319 10.77 11.64 -28.50
CA GLN A 319 9.79 12.74 -28.59
C GLN A 319 9.49 13.46 -27.27
N VAL A 320 10.18 13.12 -26.18
CA VAL A 320 9.99 13.75 -24.86
C VAL A 320 11.28 14.46 -24.46
N SER A 321 11.15 15.74 -24.09
CA SER A 321 12.28 16.47 -23.51
C SER A 321 12.47 16.01 -22.07
N VAL A 322 13.47 15.14 -21.85
CA VAL A 322 13.84 14.67 -20.52
C VAL A 322 14.81 15.67 -19.91
N PHE A 323 14.40 16.34 -18.84
CA PHE A 323 15.29 17.19 -18.05
C PHE A 323 15.73 16.43 -16.80
N SER A 324 17.04 16.43 -16.57
CA SER A 324 17.62 15.82 -15.38
C SER A 324 18.23 16.90 -14.49
N ILE A 325 17.83 16.90 -13.21
CA ILE A 325 18.45 17.73 -12.18
C ILE A 325 19.63 16.93 -11.62
N ARG A 326 20.86 17.27 -12.01
CA ARG A 326 22.04 16.81 -11.26
C ARG A 326 22.18 17.66 -10.00
N GLN A 327 21.90 17.09 -8.83
CA GLN A 327 22.40 17.63 -7.57
C GLN A 327 23.91 17.37 -7.46
N ASN A 328 24.72 18.22 -8.09
CA ASN A 328 26.06 18.52 -7.60
C ASN A 328 25.97 19.91 -6.96
N GLY A 329 26.40 20.01 -5.71
CA GLY A 329 26.15 21.12 -4.79
C GLY A 329 26.07 22.50 -5.46
N CYS A 330 24.96 23.20 -5.19
CA CYS A 330 24.74 24.62 -5.47
C CYS A 330 25.18 25.11 -6.86
N ARG A 331 24.33 24.90 -7.88
CA ARG A 331 24.00 25.87 -8.94
C ARG A 331 22.96 25.23 -9.87
N CYS A 332 21.75 25.78 -9.87
CA CYS A 332 20.74 25.48 -10.88
C CYS A 332 21.12 26.16 -12.21
N ILE A 333 20.73 25.56 -13.34
CA ILE A 333 21.06 25.89 -14.76
C ILE A 333 22.37 25.19 -15.20
N SER A 334 22.48 24.40 -16.28
CA SER A 334 21.74 24.26 -17.56
C SER A 334 21.91 22.87 -18.18
N GLY A 335 20.97 22.47 -19.04
CA GLY A 335 21.14 21.36 -19.98
C GLY A 335 19.95 21.20 -20.93
N LEU A 336 19.68 22.19 -21.79
CA LEU A 336 18.81 21.99 -22.97
C LEU A 336 19.58 21.14 -23.98
N ILE A 337 19.07 19.95 -24.29
CA ILE A 337 19.43 19.26 -25.54
C ILE A 337 18.15 19.18 -26.37
N THR A 338 17.85 20.27 -27.08
CA THR A 338 16.88 20.28 -28.16
C THR A 338 17.55 19.73 -29.42
N ALA A 339 17.12 18.55 -29.87
CA ALA A 339 17.31 18.15 -31.26
C ALA A 339 16.10 18.69 -32.03
N ASP A 340 16.21 19.92 -32.54
CA ASP A 340 16.04 20.18 -33.97
C ASP A 340 16.28 21.66 -34.29
N HIS A 341 16.97 21.85 -35.41
CA HIS A 341 17.18 23.14 -36.04
C HIS A 341 15.83 23.71 -36.47
N THR A 342 15.33 24.73 -35.77
CA THR A 342 14.78 26.01 -36.28
C THR A 342 13.82 26.61 -35.27
N ALA A 343 13.86 27.95 -35.19
CA ALA A 343 13.00 28.85 -34.40
C ALA A 343 13.30 28.95 -32.89
N ALA A 344 14.10 29.98 -32.57
CA ALA A 344 14.22 30.55 -31.24
C ALA A 344 12.91 31.23 -30.79
N ALA A 345 12.53 31.06 -29.53
CA ALA A 345 11.61 31.95 -28.83
C ALA A 345 12.09 32.16 -27.38
N PRO A 346 12.20 33.42 -26.89
CA PRO A 346 12.66 33.69 -25.54
C PRO A 346 11.47 33.67 -24.57
N TYR A 347 11.44 32.73 -23.64
CA TYR A 347 10.58 32.84 -22.47
C TYR A 347 11.43 32.73 -21.20
N GLU A 348 11.44 33.81 -20.41
CA GLU A 348 12.02 33.83 -19.07
C GLU A 348 11.14 33.00 -18.13
N ILE A 349 11.61 31.81 -17.75
CA ILE A 349 11.02 31.03 -16.66
C ILE A 349 11.51 31.64 -15.35
N ARG A 350 10.66 32.42 -14.66
CA ARG A 350 10.89 32.79 -13.26
C ARG A 350 10.78 31.53 -12.39
N LEU A 351 11.91 31.09 -11.86
CA LEU A 351 11.99 30.00 -10.89
C LEU A 351 11.32 30.42 -9.57
N LEU A 352 10.12 29.92 -9.31
CA LEU A 352 9.57 29.88 -7.96
C LEU A 352 10.23 28.74 -7.22
N THR A 353 11.16 29.06 -6.31
CA THR A 353 11.73 28.09 -5.36
C THR A 353 10.60 27.52 -4.49
N PRO A 354 10.29 26.21 -4.54
CA PRO A 354 9.19 25.66 -3.77
C PRO A 354 9.65 25.34 -2.34
N HIS A 355 9.09 26.05 -1.37
CA HIS A 355 9.15 25.77 0.08
C HIS A 355 8.44 24.45 0.48
N TRP A 356 7.89 23.72 -0.50
CA TRP A 356 6.92 22.62 -0.32
C TRP A 356 7.52 21.22 -0.11
N LEU A 357 8.84 21.06 -0.25
CA LEU A 357 9.54 19.77 -0.07
C LEU A 357 9.48 19.22 1.38
N ARG A 358 8.92 19.97 2.33
CA ARG A 358 8.73 19.53 3.74
C ARG A 358 7.35 18.93 4.03
N GLU A 359 6.37 19.05 3.14
CA GLU A 359 4.98 18.65 3.41
C GLU A 359 4.55 17.32 2.78
N LEU A 360 5.44 16.62 2.07
CA LEU A 360 5.17 15.32 1.43
C LEU A 360 5.07 14.11 2.40
N ASN A 361 4.82 14.34 3.69
CA ASN A 361 4.69 13.26 4.69
C ASN A 361 3.26 12.69 4.80
N ALA A 362 2.37 12.96 3.85
CA ALA A 362 1.00 12.48 3.91
C ALA A 362 0.43 12.15 2.53
N GLN A 363 -0.23 10.98 2.47
CA GLN A 363 -1.20 10.53 1.48
C GLN A 363 -0.66 9.92 0.18
N SER A 364 -0.72 8.59 0.11
CA SER A 364 -0.67 7.84 -1.15
C SER A 364 -1.61 6.63 -1.09
N LEU A 365 -2.49 6.50 -2.09
CA LEU A 365 -3.20 5.27 -2.45
C LEU A 365 -2.28 4.44 -3.36
N ILE A 366 -2.09 3.16 -3.06
CA ILE A 366 -1.15 2.27 -3.74
C ILE A 366 -1.92 1.06 -4.30
N GLN A 367 -1.74 0.76 -5.59
CA GLN A 367 -2.06 -0.53 -6.20
C GLN A 367 -0.74 -1.26 -6.53
N VAL A 368 -0.64 -2.53 -6.12
CA VAL A 368 0.38 -3.48 -6.57
C VAL A 368 -0.31 -4.48 -7.49
N SER A 369 0.25 -4.66 -8.69
CA SER A 369 -0.15 -5.63 -9.70
C SER A 369 0.14 -7.07 -9.31
#